data_AF-U6G5J0-F1
#
_entry.id   AF-U6G5J0-F1
#
_cell.length_a   1.000
_cell.length_b   1.000
_cell.length_c   1.000
_cell.angle_alpha   90.00
_cell.angle_beta   90.00
_cell.angle_gamma   90.00
#
_symmetry.space_group_name_H-M   'P 1'
#
loop_
_entity.id
_entity.type
_entity.pdbx_description
1 polymer ?
#
loop_
_entity_poly.entity_id
_entity_poly.type
_entity_poly.pdbx_seq_one_letter_code
_entity_poly.pdbx_strand_id
1 'polypeptide(L)'
;MSSFVTIVKNNEPVLARIPVQTRSKILSLLLTLVVQELAALASVLDDSSRAILVQTVREVGVITRRLGMTITRRTGGICSRRLQLYLASVLQRLEVSGPQGSRLPLGERLQKLHDLLRLQEVMVVNLSAVFNNLTRGFSSGNDPDDEALLETKNKLGDLLHIRKEHIFMDALLSRWLLESENRSRRFAVASPAHLLHLRRRERPTVEEMLQELLTLSVAGREQSTITEHFPQLEEAEAHIPESSELPPAGEDLLATEVPTVLLGDPLGSGEVVQWPAVDTRFLATGYSPQEPLQEGVLGSAAGEPLPRAATQQESAEEAISNPFNFPDIFEHLRRGLASPPE
;
A
#
# COMPACT_ATOMS: atom_id res chain seq x y z
N MET A 1 13.23 6.70 -5.10
CA MET A 1 12.92 5.41 -5.78
C MET A 1 13.74 4.24 -5.23
N SER A 2 15.07 4.36 -5.13
CA SER A 2 15.94 3.31 -4.55
C SER A 2 15.52 2.86 -3.14
N SER A 3 14.93 3.75 -2.33
CA SER A 3 14.44 3.44 -0.99
C SER A 3 13.46 2.27 -0.95
N PHE A 4 12.57 2.12 -1.95
CA PHE A 4 11.63 0.99 -2.01
C PHE A 4 12.36 -0.34 -2.19
N VAL A 5 13.32 -0.38 -3.12
CA VAL A 5 14.16 -1.56 -3.35
C VAL A 5 14.91 -1.89 -2.07
N THR A 6 15.55 -0.90 -1.46
CA THR A 6 16.33 -1.08 -0.23
C THR A 6 15.48 -1.66 0.90
N ILE A 7 14.27 -1.13 1.14
CA ILE A 7 13.37 -1.67 2.17
C ILE A 7 12.98 -3.10 1.86
N VAL A 8 12.51 -3.39 0.64
CA VAL A 8 12.04 -4.73 0.28
C VAL A 8 13.19 -5.75 0.32
N LYS A 9 14.38 -5.35 -0.14
CA LYS A 9 15.59 -6.19 -0.18
C LYS A 9 16.13 -6.46 1.23
N ASN A 10 16.26 -5.43 2.06
CA ASN A 10 16.81 -5.56 3.42
C ASN A 10 15.91 -6.40 4.32
N ASN A 11 14.60 -6.37 4.06
CA ASN A 11 13.61 -7.13 4.84
C ASN A 11 13.25 -8.48 4.23
N GLU A 12 13.83 -8.86 3.08
CA GLU A 12 13.60 -10.16 2.45
C GLU A 12 13.88 -11.35 3.39
N PRO A 13 14.99 -11.39 4.16
CA PRO A 13 15.25 -12.50 5.09
C PRO A 13 14.22 -12.60 6.21
N VAL A 14 13.76 -11.45 6.74
CA VAL A 14 12.76 -11.39 7.82
C VAL A 14 11.41 -11.85 7.29
N LEU A 15 11.00 -11.35 6.13
CA LEU A 15 9.78 -11.79 5.45
C LEU A 15 9.78 -13.29 5.18
N ALA A 16 10.92 -13.87 4.80
CA ALA A 16 11.06 -15.31 4.54
C ALA A 16 10.83 -16.18 5.79
N ARG A 17 11.11 -15.66 7.00
CA ARG A 17 10.93 -16.38 8.28
C ARG A 17 9.48 -16.39 8.78
N ILE A 18 8.61 -15.52 8.29
CA ILE A 18 7.20 -15.45 8.73
C ILE A 18 6.44 -16.74 8.30
N PRO A 19 5.56 -17.30 9.15
CA PRO A 19 4.65 -18.39 8.78
C PRO A 19 3.91 -18.10 7.47
N VAL A 20 3.76 -19.11 6.61
CA VAL A 20 3.39 -18.91 5.19
C VAL A 20 2.05 -18.19 5.02
N GLN A 21 1.07 -18.51 5.87
CA GLN A 21 -0.27 -17.92 5.85
C GLN A 21 -0.19 -16.41 6.07
N THR A 22 0.49 -15.98 7.14
CA THR A 22 0.66 -14.57 7.52
C THR A 22 1.60 -13.84 6.56
N ARG A 23 2.70 -14.50 6.14
CA ARG A 23 3.64 -14.01 5.14
C ARG A 23 2.92 -13.61 3.86
N SER A 24 1.98 -14.43 3.40
CA SER A 24 1.25 -14.16 2.16
C SER A 24 0.39 -12.90 2.23
N LYS A 25 -0.20 -12.60 3.38
CA LYS A 25 -1.00 -11.39 3.62
C LYS A 25 -0.10 -10.16 3.73
N ILE A 26 0.94 -10.21 4.57
CA ILE A 26 1.93 -9.14 4.73
C ILE A 26 2.59 -8.80 3.40
N LEU A 27 3.04 -9.81 2.64
CA LEU A 27 3.63 -9.60 1.33
C LEU A 27 2.63 -8.97 0.36
N SER A 28 1.37 -9.40 0.36
CA SER A 28 0.35 -8.81 -0.51
C SER A 28 0.10 -7.33 -0.20
N LEU A 29 0.07 -6.95 1.08
CA LEU A 29 -0.06 -5.55 1.50
C LEU A 29 1.15 -4.72 1.04
N LEU A 30 2.37 -5.19 1.33
CA LEU A 30 3.60 -4.54 0.93
C LEU A 30 3.68 -4.34 -0.59
N LEU A 31 3.39 -5.39 -1.35
CA LEU A 31 3.45 -5.34 -2.81
C LEU A 31 2.39 -4.41 -3.40
N THR A 32 1.20 -4.40 -2.83
CA THR A 32 0.14 -3.48 -3.28
C THR A 32 0.58 -2.04 -3.06
N LEU A 33 1.13 -1.74 -1.88
CA LEU A 33 1.65 -0.40 -1.56
C LEU A 33 2.77 0.01 -2.54
N VAL A 34 3.79 -0.84 -2.72
CA VAL A 34 4.91 -0.54 -3.62
C VAL A 34 4.44 -0.35 -5.07
N VAL A 35 3.52 -1.19 -5.56
CA VAL A 35 2.98 -1.06 -6.92
C VAL A 35 2.22 0.25 -7.11
N GLN A 36 1.39 0.65 -6.14
CA GLN A 36 0.66 1.91 -6.19
C GLN A 36 1.60 3.12 -6.20
N GLU A 37 2.62 3.10 -5.35
CA GLU A 37 3.59 4.19 -5.27
C GLU A 37 4.45 4.32 -6.55
N LEU A 38 4.87 3.19 -7.13
CA LEU A 38 5.60 3.19 -8.41
C LEU A 38 4.71 3.64 -9.57
N ALA A 39 3.42 3.31 -9.56
CA ALA A 39 2.46 3.78 -10.56
C ALA A 39 2.16 5.28 -10.44
N ALA A 40 2.04 5.79 -9.21
CA ALA A 40 1.90 7.22 -8.95
C ALA A 40 3.13 7.98 -9.46
N LEU A 41 4.34 7.49 -9.18
CA LEU A 41 5.59 8.04 -9.71
C LEU A 41 5.62 7.99 -11.24
N ALA A 42 5.28 6.85 -11.83
CA ALA A 42 5.25 6.70 -13.29
C ALA A 42 4.30 7.71 -13.95
N SER A 43 3.23 8.12 -13.27
CA SER A 43 2.29 9.12 -13.78
C SER A 43 2.86 10.54 -13.87
N VAL A 44 3.91 10.86 -13.10
CA VAL A 44 4.50 12.21 -13.03
C VAL A 44 5.94 12.29 -13.52
N LEU A 45 6.65 11.16 -13.61
CA LEU A 45 8.01 11.11 -14.15
C LEU A 45 8.02 11.34 -15.67
N ASP A 46 9.12 11.89 -16.18
CA ASP A 46 9.36 12.03 -17.62
C ASP A 46 10.25 10.91 -18.17
N ASP A 47 10.45 10.92 -19.49
CA ASP A 47 11.20 9.88 -20.20
C ASP A 47 12.68 9.81 -19.79
N SER A 48 13.25 10.89 -19.24
CA SER A 48 14.63 10.91 -18.74
C SER A 48 14.81 9.94 -17.56
N SER A 49 13.75 9.72 -16.79
CA SER A 49 13.73 8.85 -15.61
C SER A 49 13.36 7.40 -15.94
N ARG A 50 13.11 7.06 -17.22
CA ARG A 50 12.63 5.73 -17.63
C ARG A 50 13.57 4.60 -17.20
N ALA A 51 14.87 4.75 -17.39
CA ALA A 51 15.85 3.72 -17.04
C ALA A 51 15.81 3.38 -15.53
N ILE A 52 15.70 4.42 -14.69
CA ILE A 52 15.64 4.27 -13.23
C ILE A 52 14.33 3.60 -12.81
N LEU A 53 13.19 4.00 -13.38
CA LEU A 53 11.89 3.38 -13.13
C LEU A 53 11.89 1.90 -13.52
N VAL A 54 12.34 1.58 -14.74
CA VAL A 54 12.43 0.20 -15.24
C VAL A 54 13.31 -0.66 -14.34
N GLN A 55 14.48 -0.16 -13.94
CA GLN A 55 15.38 -0.89 -13.05
C GLN A 55 14.73 -1.14 -11.68
N THR A 56 14.11 -0.12 -11.10
CA THR A 56 13.40 -0.22 -9.81
C THR A 56 12.28 -1.27 -9.87
N VAL A 57 11.45 -1.22 -10.92
CA VAL A 57 10.35 -2.17 -11.14
C VAL A 57 10.86 -3.60 -11.31
N ARG A 58 11.95 -3.80 -12.07
CA ARG A 58 12.58 -5.12 -12.25
C ARG A 58 13.09 -5.70 -10.94
N GLU A 59 13.78 -4.90 -10.14
CA GLU A 59 14.35 -5.33 -8.86
C GLU A 59 13.26 -5.72 -7.88
N VAL A 60 12.22 -4.88 -7.73
CA VAL A 60 11.04 -5.21 -6.92
C VAL A 60 10.37 -6.49 -7.44
N GLY A 61 10.21 -6.64 -8.76
CA GLY A 61 9.63 -7.82 -9.37
C GLY A 61 10.43 -9.11 -9.15
N VAL A 62 11.77 -9.04 -9.11
CA VAL A 62 12.64 -10.17 -8.76
C VAL A 62 12.43 -10.59 -7.31
N ILE A 63 12.50 -9.64 -6.37
CA ILE A 63 12.33 -9.95 -4.94
C ILE A 63 10.92 -10.52 -4.67
N THR A 64 9.90 -9.92 -5.28
CA THR A 64 8.51 -10.37 -5.23
C THR A 64 8.37 -11.82 -5.66
N ARG A 65 8.98 -12.19 -6.80
CA ARG A 65 8.93 -13.56 -7.32
C ARG A 65 9.61 -14.54 -6.37
N ARG A 66 10.76 -14.20 -5.81
CA ARG A 66 11.47 -15.05 -4.84
C ARG A 66 10.65 -15.30 -3.59
N LEU A 67 10.12 -14.24 -2.97
CA LEU A 67 9.26 -14.36 -1.79
C LEU A 67 7.96 -15.12 -2.12
N GLY A 68 7.38 -14.88 -3.29
CA GLY A 68 6.15 -15.53 -3.76
C GLY A 68 6.30 -17.00 -4.16
N MET A 69 7.50 -17.49 -4.49
CA MET A 69 7.73 -18.91 -4.85
C MET A 69 7.40 -19.86 -3.70
N THR A 70 7.60 -19.41 -2.46
CA THR A 70 7.31 -20.20 -1.26
C THR A 70 5.83 -20.17 -0.85
N ILE A 71 5.01 -19.36 -1.53
CA ILE A 71 3.58 -19.19 -1.27
C ILE A 71 2.81 -19.94 -2.35
N THR A 72 2.39 -21.16 -2.01
CA THR A 72 1.63 -22.03 -2.89
C THR A 72 0.12 -21.81 -2.71
N ARG A 73 -0.70 -22.33 -3.63
CA ARG A 73 -2.17 -22.32 -3.46
C ARG A 73 -2.61 -22.99 -2.15
N ARG A 74 -1.90 -24.03 -1.69
CA ARG A 74 -2.22 -24.76 -0.46
C ARG A 74 -1.86 -23.98 0.80
N THR A 75 -0.77 -23.21 0.77
CA THR A 75 -0.21 -22.57 1.97
C THR A 75 -0.59 -21.09 2.13
N GLY A 76 -0.78 -20.36 1.02
CA GLY A 76 -1.20 -18.95 1.04
C GLY A 76 -2.66 -18.71 0.67
N GLY A 77 -3.38 -19.76 0.26
CA GLY A 77 -4.73 -19.65 -0.28
C GLY A 77 -4.77 -19.12 -1.73
N ILE A 78 -5.89 -19.38 -2.39
CA ILE A 78 -6.09 -19.07 -3.81
C ILE A 78 -6.10 -17.56 -4.06
N CYS A 79 -6.76 -16.79 -3.19
CA CYS A 79 -6.91 -15.34 -3.33
C CYS A 79 -5.57 -14.61 -3.25
N SER A 80 -4.73 -14.93 -2.26
CA SER A 80 -3.41 -14.31 -2.07
C SER A 80 -2.49 -14.59 -3.25
N ARG A 81 -2.41 -15.86 -3.70
CA ARG A 81 -1.60 -16.22 -4.87
C ARG A 81 -2.05 -15.49 -6.13
N ARG A 82 -3.36 -15.39 -6.33
CA ARG A 82 -3.94 -14.72 -7.49
C ARG A 82 -3.67 -13.22 -7.48
N LEU A 83 -3.73 -12.58 -6.31
CA LEU A 83 -3.34 -11.18 -6.13
C LEU A 83 -1.84 -10.97 -6.42
N GLN A 84 -0.96 -11.84 -5.92
CA GLN A 84 0.49 -11.73 -6.20
C GLN A 84 0.80 -11.84 -7.69
N LEU A 85 0.18 -12.80 -8.39
CA LEU A 85 0.32 -12.92 -9.85
C LEU A 85 -0.21 -11.68 -10.58
N TYR A 86 -1.33 -11.13 -10.10
CA TYR A 86 -1.85 -9.88 -10.62
C TYR A 86 -0.85 -8.73 -10.43
N LEU A 87 -0.35 -8.51 -9.22
CA LEU A 87 0.62 -7.44 -8.92
C LEU A 87 1.92 -7.61 -9.73
N ALA A 88 2.39 -8.84 -9.92
CA ALA A 88 3.52 -9.12 -10.80
C ALA A 88 3.24 -8.70 -12.26
N SER A 89 2.02 -8.94 -12.77
CA SER A 89 1.62 -8.47 -14.09
C SER A 89 1.54 -6.94 -14.17
N VAL A 90 1.14 -6.27 -13.08
CA VAL A 90 1.12 -4.80 -13.00
C VAL A 90 2.54 -4.24 -13.08
N LEU A 91 3.49 -4.81 -12.33
CA LEU A 91 4.90 -4.44 -12.40
C LEU A 91 5.45 -4.63 -13.82
N GLN A 92 5.16 -5.75 -14.48
CA GLN A 92 5.58 -5.96 -15.87
C GLN A 92 5.01 -4.89 -16.82
N ARG A 93 3.74 -4.48 -16.63
CA ARG A 93 3.15 -3.38 -17.41
C ARG A 93 3.78 -2.03 -17.09
N LEU A 94 4.15 -1.76 -15.83
CA LEU A 94 4.89 -0.54 -15.46
C LEU A 94 6.23 -0.48 -16.19
N GLU A 95 6.93 -1.61 -16.25
CA GLU A 95 8.22 -1.73 -16.93
C GLU A 95 8.10 -1.40 -18.42
N VAL A 96 7.09 -1.96 -19.10
CA VAL A 96 6.91 -1.79 -20.54
C VAL A 96 6.40 -0.39 -20.89
N SER A 97 5.37 0.08 -20.17
CA SER A 97 4.72 1.37 -20.43
C SER A 97 5.61 2.56 -20.10
N GLY A 98 6.45 2.43 -19.06
CA GLY A 98 7.35 3.51 -18.63
C GLY A 98 6.62 4.73 -18.03
N PRO A 99 7.34 5.86 -17.90
CA PRO A 99 6.81 7.13 -17.42
C PRO A 99 5.75 7.74 -18.35
N GLN A 100 4.81 8.50 -17.79
CA GLN A 100 3.70 9.15 -18.51
C GLN A 100 3.62 10.67 -18.24
N GLY A 101 4.51 11.21 -17.41
CA GLY A 101 4.50 12.61 -16.98
C GLY A 101 4.86 13.60 -18.08
N SER A 102 5.40 13.17 -19.22
CA SER A 102 5.61 14.03 -20.40
C SER A 102 4.31 14.62 -20.96
N ARG A 103 3.15 14.05 -20.61
CA ARG A 103 1.82 14.57 -20.97
C ARG A 103 1.33 15.71 -20.06
N LEU A 104 2.04 16.01 -18.97
CA LEU A 104 1.68 17.06 -18.02
C LEU A 104 2.51 18.33 -18.28
N PRO A 105 1.93 19.53 -18.07
CA PRO A 105 2.70 20.77 -18.06
C PRO A 105 3.85 20.69 -17.05
N LEU A 106 5.02 21.23 -17.38
CA LEU A 106 6.23 21.09 -16.58
C LEU A 106 6.04 21.57 -15.12
N GLY A 107 5.41 22.73 -14.93
CA GLY A 107 5.18 23.29 -13.58
C GLY A 107 4.30 22.39 -12.71
N GLU A 108 3.16 21.93 -13.26
CA GLU A 108 2.27 21.00 -12.56
C GLU A 108 2.96 19.67 -12.26
N ARG A 109 3.71 19.13 -13.23
CA ARG A 109 4.47 17.90 -13.09
C ARG A 109 5.50 17.98 -11.96
N LEU A 110 6.29 19.05 -11.90
CA LEU A 110 7.31 19.26 -10.88
C LEU A 110 6.67 19.41 -9.49
N GLN A 111 5.58 20.17 -9.39
CA GLN A 111 4.85 20.32 -8.12
C GLN A 111 4.33 18.95 -7.64
N LYS A 112 3.68 18.17 -8.51
CA LYS A 112 3.18 16.84 -8.16
C LYS A 112 4.27 15.86 -7.78
N LEU A 113 5.40 15.90 -8.49
CA LEU A 113 6.55 15.07 -8.16
C LEU A 113 7.10 15.43 -6.78
N HIS A 114 7.27 16.72 -6.49
CA HIS A 114 7.70 17.21 -5.18
C HIS A 114 6.77 16.75 -4.06
N ASP A 115 5.46 16.96 -4.22
CA ASP A 115 4.47 16.59 -3.21
C ASP A 115 4.42 15.06 -2.99
N LEU A 116 4.48 14.30 -4.08
CA LEU A 116 4.51 12.84 -4.02
C LEU A 116 5.76 12.33 -3.30
N LEU A 117 6.94 12.92 -3.57
CA LEU A 117 8.18 12.54 -2.91
C LEU A 117 8.14 12.82 -1.40
N ARG A 118 7.63 13.99 -0.97
CA ARG A 118 7.44 14.31 0.46
C ARG A 118 6.58 13.26 1.16
N LEU A 119 5.44 12.89 0.56
CA LEU A 119 4.54 11.87 1.12
C LEU A 119 5.21 10.48 1.16
N GLN A 120 5.96 10.12 0.11
CA GLN A 120 6.67 8.85 0.03
C GLN A 120 7.80 8.75 1.06
N GLU A 121 8.50 9.84 1.37
CA GLU A 121 9.54 9.87 2.39
C GLU A 121 8.98 9.52 3.77
N VAL A 122 7.89 10.18 4.20
CA VAL A 122 7.24 9.87 5.48
C VAL A 122 6.71 8.44 5.51
N MET A 123 6.08 7.99 4.43
CA MET A 123 5.60 6.61 4.31
C MET A 123 6.76 5.59 4.38
N VAL A 124 7.91 5.87 3.77
CA VAL A 124 9.12 5.03 3.85
C VAL A 124 9.65 4.94 5.28
N VAL A 125 9.64 6.05 6.04
CA VAL A 125 10.00 6.05 7.46
C VAL A 125 9.06 5.15 8.26
N ASN A 126 7.74 5.28 8.07
CA ASN A 126 6.75 4.43 8.72
C ASN A 126 6.93 2.96 8.37
N LEU A 127 7.15 2.65 7.09
CA LEU A 127 7.40 1.30 6.61
C LEU A 127 8.66 0.70 7.23
N SER A 128 9.72 1.50 7.34
CA SER A 128 10.97 1.09 7.99
C SER A 128 10.77 0.81 9.48
N ALA A 129 9.99 1.64 10.18
CA ALA A 129 9.65 1.42 11.59
C ALA A 129 8.88 0.09 11.79
N VAL A 130 7.89 -0.20 10.94
CA VAL A 130 7.14 -1.46 10.97
C VAL A 130 8.08 -2.66 10.83
N PHE A 131 8.98 -2.63 9.84
CA PHE A 131 9.92 -3.73 9.63
C PHE A 131 11.03 -3.83 10.67
N ASN A 132 11.48 -2.71 11.25
CA ASN A 132 12.44 -2.73 12.35
C ASN A 132 11.83 -3.40 13.59
N ASN A 133 10.56 -3.12 13.90
CA ASN A 133 9.84 -3.79 14.98
C ASN A 133 9.75 -5.30 14.73
N LEU A 134 9.38 -5.70 13.51
CA LEU A 134 9.33 -7.11 13.12
C LEU A 134 10.71 -7.79 13.25
N THR A 135 11.76 -7.15 12.73
CA THR A 135 13.14 -7.65 12.79
C THR A 135 13.63 -7.83 14.23
N ARG A 136 13.30 -6.87 15.11
CA ARG A 136 13.62 -6.94 16.54
C ARG A 136 12.94 -8.15 17.19
N GLY A 137 11.68 -8.43 16.86
CA GLY A 137 10.96 -9.63 17.32
C GLY A 137 11.73 -10.91 17.01
N PHE A 138 12.17 -11.08 15.75
CA PHE A 138 12.93 -12.24 15.28
C PHE A 138 14.38 -12.34 15.80
N SER A 139 14.97 -11.23 16.29
CA SER A 139 16.36 -11.17 16.77
C SER A 139 16.50 -11.64 18.21
N SER A 140 15.39 -11.71 18.95
CA SER A 140 15.35 -12.18 20.35
C SER A 140 15.61 -13.69 20.51
N GLY A 141 15.82 -14.42 19.42
CA GLY A 141 15.96 -15.88 19.41
C GLY A 141 14.63 -16.62 19.42
N ASN A 142 13.52 -15.92 19.68
CA ASN A 142 12.18 -16.47 19.63
C ASN A 142 11.55 -16.24 18.25
N ASP A 143 10.65 -17.15 17.86
CA ASP A 143 9.70 -16.86 16.79
C ASP A 143 8.82 -15.67 17.22
N PRO A 144 8.46 -14.77 16.28
CA PRO A 144 7.64 -13.62 16.60
C PRO A 144 6.29 -14.10 17.10
N ASP A 145 5.81 -13.49 18.17
CA ASP A 145 4.47 -13.72 18.66
C ASP A 145 3.43 -13.36 17.57
N ASP A 146 2.33 -14.09 17.55
CA ASP A 146 1.22 -13.88 16.63
C ASP A 146 0.65 -12.46 16.76
N GLU A 147 0.70 -11.88 17.97
CA GLU A 147 0.33 -10.48 18.23
C GLU A 147 1.21 -9.50 17.44
N ALA A 148 2.53 -9.69 17.46
CA ALA A 148 3.47 -8.82 16.73
C ALA A 148 3.29 -8.92 15.20
N LEU A 149 2.98 -10.13 14.69
CA LEU A 149 2.66 -10.34 13.28
C LEU A 149 1.33 -9.69 12.89
N LEU A 150 0.33 -9.76 13.77
CA LEU A 150 -0.97 -9.12 13.59
C LEU A 150 -0.84 -7.60 13.59
N GLU A 151 -0.09 -7.04 14.52
CA GLU A 151 0.21 -5.60 14.61
C GLU A 151 0.93 -5.11 13.34
N THR A 152 1.95 -5.85 12.89
CA THR A 152 2.67 -5.58 11.63
C THR A 152 1.71 -5.54 10.44
N LYS A 153 0.83 -6.53 10.33
CA LYS A 153 -0.17 -6.61 9.27
C LYS A 153 -1.14 -5.43 9.32
N ASN A 154 -1.61 -5.05 10.51
CA ASN A 154 -2.54 -3.93 10.68
C ASN A 154 -1.87 -2.60 10.29
N LYS A 155 -0.67 -2.32 10.80
CA LYS A 155 0.10 -1.10 10.44
C LYS A 155 0.37 -0.99 8.94
N LEU A 156 0.70 -2.10 8.28
CA LEU A 156 0.83 -2.12 6.80
C LEU A 156 -0.50 -1.88 6.10
N GLY A 157 -1.60 -2.43 6.63
CA GLY A 157 -2.95 -2.23 6.13
C GLY A 157 -3.38 -0.76 6.21
N ASP A 158 -3.16 -0.12 7.35
CA ASP A 158 -3.50 1.29 7.58
C ASP A 158 -2.69 2.20 6.67
N LEU A 159 -1.38 1.97 6.58
CA LEU A 159 -0.48 2.71 5.69
C LEU A 159 -0.90 2.57 4.22
N LEU A 160 -1.23 1.34 3.80
CA LEU A 160 -1.75 1.08 2.46
C LEU A 160 -3.07 1.80 2.20
N HIS A 161 -3.99 1.77 3.16
CA HIS A 161 -5.30 2.37 3.01
C HIS A 161 -5.19 3.89 2.83
N ILE A 162 -4.48 4.56 3.72
CA ILE A 162 -4.28 6.03 3.70
C ILE A 162 -3.61 6.45 2.39
N ARG A 163 -2.50 5.80 2.02
CA ARG A 163 -1.79 6.15 0.77
C ARG A 163 -2.61 5.85 -0.48
N LYS A 164 -3.41 4.78 -0.46
CA LYS A 164 -4.35 4.50 -1.55
C LYS A 164 -5.36 5.64 -1.70
N GLU A 165 -5.95 6.15 -0.62
CA GLU A 165 -6.87 7.29 -0.71
C GLU A 165 -6.17 8.52 -1.28
N HIS A 166 -4.99 8.87 -0.75
CA HIS A 166 -4.18 10.00 -1.24
C HIS A 166 -3.91 9.93 -2.76
N ILE A 167 -3.56 8.74 -3.27
CA ILE A 167 -3.28 8.54 -4.70
C ILE A 167 -4.57 8.62 -5.53
N PHE A 168 -5.67 8.01 -5.09
CA PHE A 168 -6.91 7.95 -5.87
C PHE A 168 -7.75 9.22 -5.82
N MET A 169 -7.53 10.10 -4.84
CA MET A 169 -8.09 11.45 -4.84
C MET A 169 -7.49 12.35 -5.92
N ASP A 170 -6.25 12.07 -6.35
CA ASP A 170 -5.61 12.79 -7.45
C ASP A 170 -5.79 12.03 -8.77
N ALA A 171 -6.56 12.60 -9.69
CA ALA A 171 -6.80 12.01 -11.01
C ALA A 171 -5.52 11.86 -11.85
N LEU A 172 -4.50 12.67 -11.62
CA LEU A 172 -3.22 12.58 -12.33
C LEU A 172 -2.36 11.46 -11.77
N LEU A 173 -2.26 11.34 -10.44
CA LEU A 173 -1.47 10.28 -9.80
C LEU A 173 -2.07 8.89 -10.03
N SER A 174 -3.41 8.80 -10.04
CA SER A 174 -4.12 7.54 -10.27
C SER A 174 -4.26 7.18 -11.75
N ARG A 175 -3.90 8.07 -12.68
CA ARG A 175 -4.09 7.88 -14.13
C ARG A 175 -3.53 6.56 -14.62
N TRP A 176 -2.27 6.25 -14.28
CA TRP A 176 -1.62 5.01 -14.73
C TRP A 176 -2.37 3.76 -14.27
N LEU A 177 -2.81 3.75 -13.00
CA LEU A 177 -3.59 2.65 -12.44
C LEU A 177 -4.94 2.52 -13.16
N LEU A 178 -5.67 3.62 -13.33
CA LEU A 178 -7.00 3.59 -13.94
C LEU A 178 -6.98 3.22 -15.43
N GLU A 179 -6.02 3.74 -16.21
CA GLU A 179 -5.90 3.41 -17.64
C GLU A 179 -5.53 1.94 -17.86
N SER A 180 -4.66 1.39 -17.02
CA SER A 180 -4.21 -0.01 -17.12
C SER A 180 -5.20 -1.01 -16.54
N GLU A 181 -5.98 -0.63 -15.52
CA GLU A 181 -6.96 -1.50 -14.86
C GLU A 181 -8.30 -1.60 -15.59
N ASN A 182 -8.72 -0.57 -16.33
CA ASN A 182 -10.02 -0.56 -17.04
C ASN A 182 -10.21 -1.73 -18.03
N ARG A 183 -9.14 -2.45 -18.40
CA ARG A 183 -9.21 -3.63 -19.28
C ARG A 183 -9.56 -4.93 -18.54
N SER A 184 -9.36 -4.98 -17.22
CA SER A 184 -9.66 -6.15 -16.40
C SER A 184 -11.03 -5.98 -15.75
N ARG A 185 -11.94 -6.94 -15.92
CA ARG A 185 -13.22 -6.99 -15.18
C ARG A 185 -13.04 -7.11 -13.65
N ARG A 186 -11.80 -7.27 -13.20
CA ARG A 186 -11.45 -7.46 -11.80
C ARG A 186 -10.63 -6.25 -11.38
N PHE A 187 -11.31 -5.32 -10.71
CA PHE A 187 -10.75 -4.12 -10.09
C PHE A 187 -9.88 -4.56 -8.92
N ALA A 188 -8.59 -4.73 -9.19
CA ALA A 188 -7.68 -5.22 -8.16
C ALA A 188 -7.19 -4.11 -7.26
N VAL A 189 -7.19 -2.85 -7.73
CA VAL A 189 -6.72 -1.73 -6.91
C VAL A 189 -7.86 -0.97 -6.23
N ALA A 190 -8.95 -0.63 -6.92
CA ALA A 190 -10.11 0.05 -6.31
C ALA A 190 -11.44 -0.21 -7.03
N SER A 191 -12.53 -0.43 -6.29
CA SER A 191 -13.86 -0.61 -6.89
C SER A 191 -14.38 0.71 -7.51
N PRO A 192 -15.20 0.67 -8.58
CA PRO A 192 -15.76 1.89 -9.18
C PRO A 192 -16.57 2.73 -8.18
N ALA A 193 -17.32 2.10 -7.29
CA ALA A 193 -18.09 2.80 -6.26
C ALA A 193 -17.17 3.57 -5.29
N HIS A 194 -16.06 2.98 -4.88
CA HIS A 194 -15.07 3.64 -4.04
C HIS A 194 -14.37 4.80 -4.77
N LEU A 195 -14.04 4.63 -6.05
CA LEU A 195 -13.48 5.73 -6.87
C LEU A 195 -14.46 6.90 -7.02
N LEU A 196 -15.75 6.61 -7.22
CA LEU A 196 -16.79 7.64 -7.26
C LEU A 196 -16.93 8.36 -5.92
N HIS A 197 -16.82 7.62 -4.81
CA HIS A 197 -16.82 8.21 -3.48
C HIS A 197 -15.63 9.14 -3.26
N LEU A 198 -14.40 8.68 -3.56
CA LEU A 198 -13.19 9.50 -3.41
C LEU A 198 -13.21 10.77 -4.28
N ARG A 199 -13.77 10.70 -5.50
CA ARG A 199 -13.93 11.86 -6.38
C ARG A 199 -14.91 12.92 -5.88
N ARG A 200 -15.82 12.55 -4.98
CA ARG A 200 -16.79 13.48 -4.37
C ARG A 200 -16.26 14.12 -3.09
N ARG A 201 -15.22 13.55 -2.50
CA ARG A 201 -14.62 14.07 -1.27
C ARG A 201 -13.77 15.29 -1.61
N GLU A 202 -13.78 16.27 -0.73
CA GLU A 202 -12.86 17.39 -0.81
C GLU A 202 -11.41 16.90 -0.72
N ARG A 203 -10.55 17.45 -1.56
CA ARG A 203 -9.17 16.99 -1.65
C ARG A 203 -8.36 17.59 -0.50
N PRO A 204 -7.72 16.77 0.35
CA PRO A 204 -6.84 17.29 1.39
C PRO A 204 -5.61 17.95 0.77
N THR A 205 -5.09 18.95 1.47
CA THR A 205 -3.80 19.58 1.23
C THR A 205 -2.66 18.58 1.47
N VAL A 206 -1.47 18.89 0.95
CA VAL A 206 -0.29 18.02 1.14
C VAL A 206 0.09 17.96 2.61
N GLU A 207 -0.07 19.06 3.33
CA GLU A 207 0.19 19.21 4.76
C GLU A 207 -0.76 18.33 5.59
N GLU A 208 -2.05 18.29 5.27
CA GLU A 208 -3.02 17.40 5.92
C GLU A 208 -2.68 15.92 5.66
N MET A 209 -2.34 15.56 4.41
CA MET A 209 -1.94 14.19 4.06
C MET A 209 -0.63 13.78 4.76
N LEU A 210 0.31 14.71 4.95
CA LEU A 210 1.54 14.47 5.71
C LEU A 210 1.23 14.25 7.19
N GLN A 211 0.36 15.08 7.77
CA GLN A 211 -0.05 14.93 9.16
C GLN A 211 -0.73 13.58 9.41
N GLU A 212 -1.61 13.14 8.50
CA GLU A 212 -2.25 11.84 8.54
C GLU A 212 -1.25 10.67 8.48
N LEU A 213 -0.17 10.80 7.71
CA LEU A 213 0.90 9.79 7.71
C LEU A 213 1.74 9.83 9.00
N LEU A 214 1.96 11.01 9.58
CA LEU A 214 2.76 11.15 10.80
C LEU A 214 2.05 10.55 12.04
N THR A 215 0.72 10.65 12.12
CA THR A 215 -0.05 10.07 13.24
C THR A 215 0.10 8.55 13.32
N LEU A 216 0.25 7.86 12.18
CA LEU A 216 0.54 6.42 12.14
C LEU A 216 1.87 6.04 12.82
N SER A 217 2.85 6.96 12.81
CA SER A 217 4.16 6.75 13.43
C SER A 217 4.12 6.93 14.94
N VAL A 218 3.34 7.94 15.40
CA VAL A 218 3.31 8.39 16.80
C VAL A 218 2.53 7.43 17.70
N ALA A 219 1.50 6.77 17.18
CA ALA A 219 0.68 5.82 17.93
C ALA A 219 1.45 4.59 18.48
N GLY A 220 2.71 4.40 18.08
CA GLY A 220 3.58 3.33 18.60
C GLY A 220 4.41 3.66 19.85
N ARG A 221 4.33 4.87 20.43
CA ARG A 221 5.17 5.26 21.60
C ARG A 221 4.47 5.23 22.96
N GLU A 222 3.15 5.12 23.04
CA GLU A 222 2.45 5.22 24.33
C GLU A 222 2.30 3.90 25.10
N GLN A 223 2.82 2.76 24.62
CA GLN A 223 2.82 1.51 25.40
C GLN A 223 4.06 1.31 26.31
N SER A 224 4.91 2.32 26.49
CA SER A 224 6.05 2.25 27.42
C SER A 224 5.80 2.84 28.80
N THR A 225 4.57 3.25 29.14
CA THR A 225 4.20 3.71 30.49
C THR A 225 3.47 2.66 31.32
N ILE A 226 3.65 1.37 31.02
CA ILE A 226 3.54 0.32 32.06
C ILE A 226 4.87 0.30 32.83
N THR A 227 5.20 1.41 33.50
CA THR A 227 6.25 1.50 34.52
C THR A 227 5.94 2.66 35.47
N GLU A 228 4.73 2.72 36.01
CA GLU A 228 4.48 3.38 37.30
C GLU A 228 3.57 2.50 38.16
N HIS A 229 4.09 1.30 38.46
CA HIS A 229 3.81 0.67 39.75
C HIS A 229 5.07 0.80 40.60
N PHE A 230 5.20 1.94 41.26
CA PHE A 230 5.93 2.07 42.52
C PHE A 230 4.95 2.59 43.57
N PRO A 231 4.61 1.79 44.60
CA PRO A 231 3.95 2.29 45.78
C PRO A 231 5.00 2.77 46.78
N GLN A 232 4.84 3.99 47.29
CA GLN A 232 5.35 4.55 48.57
C GLN A 232 5.56 6.06 48.36
N LEU A 233 5.47 6.96 49.32
CA LEU A 233 4.96 7.10 50.69
C LEU A 233 5.52 8.51 51.08
N GLU A 234 4.86 9.20 52.01
CA GLU A 234 5.36 10.40 52.72
C GLU A 234 5.40 11.72 51.90
N GLU A 235 4.50 12.65 52.22
CA GLU A 235 4.65 13.66 53.29
C GLU A 235 5.84 14.60 53.08
N ALA A 236 5.55 15.79 52.53
CA ALA A 236 5.99 17.07 53.10
C ALA A 236 5.30 18.21 52.33
N GLU A 237 4.23 18.72 52.94
CA GLU A 237 3.76 20.08 52.69
C GLU A 237 4.89 21.07 52.99
N ALA A 238 5.29 21.86 52.00
CA ALA A 238 5.99 23.11 52.25
C ALA A 238 5.48 24.20 51.31
N HIS A 239 5.04 25.26 51.96
CA HIS A 239 4.38 26.47 51.53
C HIS A 239 5.28 27.45 50.75
N ILE A 240 4.68 28.09 49.71
CA ILE A 240 4.63 29.57 49.46
C ILE A 240 5.94 30.27 48.95
N PRO A 241 5.95 31.43 48.24
CA PRO A 241 5.00 32.14 47.36
C PRO A 241 5.58 32.65 45.99
N GLU A 242 4.66 32.97 45.07
CA GLU A 242 4.47 34.26 44.37
C GLU A 242 5.63 35.29 44.25
N SER A 243 6.02 35.60 43.00
CA SER A 243 6.46 36.92 42.47
C SER A 243 7.00 36.73 41.04
N SER A 244 7.01 37.65 40.09
CA SER A 244 6.29 38.87 39.74
C SER A 244 6.92 39.29 38.39
N GLU A 245 6.28 40.20 37.66
CA GLU A 245 6.88 41.12 36.66
C GLU A 245 7.32 40.60 35.26
N LEU A 246 6.44 40.85 34.29
CA LEU A 246 6.71 41.49 32.98
C LEU A 246 7.44 42.84 33.18
N PRO A 247 8.21 43.42 32.21
CA PRO A 247 7.67 43.92 30.92
C PRO A 247 8.72 44.00 29.76
N PRO A 248 8.72 44.95 28.79
CA PRO A 248 8.39 44.68 27.37
C PRO A 248 9.45 45.18 26.35
N ALA A 249 9.08 45.05 25.06
CA ALA A 249 9.42 45.94 23.92
C ALA A 249 10.76 45.78 23.14
N GLY A 250 10.65 46.08 21.83
CA GLY A 250 11.72 46.15 20.82
C GLY A 250 11.29 45.39 19.56
N GLU A 251 10.44 45.92 18.66
CA GLU A 251 10.80 46.86 17.57
C GLU A 251 12.14 46.49 16.90
N ASP A 252 12.11 45.97 15.67
CA ASP A 252 12.52 46.77 14.52
C ASP A 252 12.33 46.08 13.15
N LEU A 253 12.01 46.96 12.21
CA LEU A 253 11.80 46.78 10.78
C LEU A 253 13.05 46.25 10.07
N LEU A 254 12.88 45.61 8.91
CA LEU A 254 13.46 46.10 7.65
C LEU A 254 12.97 45.26 6.46
N ALA A 255 12.19 45.92 5.62
CA ALA A 255 11.88 45.51 4.27
C ALA A 255 13.15 45.50 3.41
N THR A 256 13.31 44.48 2.56
CA THR A 256 14.26 44.52 1.44
C THR A 256 13.50 44.16 0.17
N GLU A 257 13.14 45.21 -0.58
CA GLU A 257 12.70 45.16 -1.97
C GLU A 257 13.91 44.99 -2.89
N VAL A 258 13.94 43.98 -3.77
CA VAL A 258 14.64 44.04 -5.07
C VAL A 258 14.15 42.88 -5.98
N PRO A 259 14.35 42.91 -7.31
CA PRO A 259 13.47 43.59 -8.26
C PRO A 259 12.84 42.62 -9.30
N THR A 260 11.68 43.03 -9.78
CA THR A 260 10.97 42.54 -10.96
C THR A 260 11.87 42.58 -12.21
N VAL A 261 12.23 41.40 -12.74
CA VAL A 261 12.78 41.27 -14.10
C VAL A 261 11.68 40.71 -15.01
N LEU A 262 11.14 41.63 -15.80
CA LEU A 262 10.40 41.42 -17.03
C LEU A 262 11.31 40.76 -18.08
N LEU A 263 10.96 39.58 -18.60
CA LEU A 263 11.40 39.17 -19.93
C LEU A 263 10.38 38.22 -20.56
N GLY A 264 10.04 38.51 -21.81
CA GLY A 264 8.84 38.06 -22.49
C GLY A 264 8.87 36.65 -23.08
N ASP A 265 7.64 36.17 -23.27
CA ASP A 265 7.16 35.30 -24.36
C ASP A 265 7.70 35.72 -25.76
N PRO A 266 7.67 34.88 -26.83
CA PRO A 266 6.58 33.93 -27.11
C PRO A 266 6.91 32.61 -27.87
N LEU A 267 5.92 31.70 -27.84
CA LEU A 267 5.45 30.81 -28.94
C LEU A 267 6.48 29.95 -29.71
N GLY A 268 6.44 28.63 -29.46
CA GLY A 268 7.03 27.60 -30.32
C GLY A 268 6.03 26.45 -30.53
N SER A 269 5.66 26.26 -31.79
CA SER A 269 4.61 25.41 -32.35
C SER A 269 4.53 23.97 -31.85
N GLY A 270 3.29 23.49 -31.73
CA GLY A 270 2.98 22.08 -31.48
C GLY A 270 3.28 21.19 -32.69
N GLU A 271 4.08 20.15 -32.46
CA GLU A 271 4.09 18.94 -33.28
C GLU A 271 3.24 17.87 -32.61
N VAL A 272 2.15 17.49 -33.29
CA VAL A 272 1.36 16.31 -32.96
C VAL A 272 2.16 15.08 -33.37
N VAL A 273 2.90 14.50 -32.43
CA VAL A 273 3.57 13.21 -32.61
C VAL A 273 2.51 12.10 -32.58
N GLN A 274 2.11 11.67 -33.76
CA GLN A 274 1.23 10.53 -33.97
C GLN A 274 2.04 9.25 -33.80
N TRP A 275 1.90 8.57 -32.66
CA TRP A 275 2.56 7.29 -32.42
C TRP A 275 1.90 6.16 -33.24
N PRO A 276 2.68 5.27 -33.88
CA PRO A 276 2.13 4.13 -34.59
C PRO A 276 1.50 3.14 -33.60
N ALA A 277 0.32 2.64 -33.97
CA ALA A 277 -0.39 1.61 -33.22
C ALA A 277 0.50 0.37 -33.02
N VAL A 278 0.91 0.12 -31.77
CA VAL A 278 1.61 -1.11 -31.40
C VAL A 278 0.62 -2.27 -31.50
N ASP A 279 0.86 -3.15 -32.48
CA ASP A 279 0.07 -4.33 -32.75
C ASP A 279 0.22 -5.36 -31.59
N THR A 280 -0.85 -5.54 -30.83
CA THR A 280 -0.90 -6.38 -29.62
C THR A 280 -1.06 -7.88 -29.92
N ARG A 281 -0.92 -8.30 -31.19
CA ARG A 281 -1.14 -9.68 -31.62
C ARG A 281 -0.07 -10.69 -31.22
N PHE A 282 1.04 -10.26 -30.62
CA PHE A 282 2.15 -11.16 -30.24
C PHE A 282 2.16 -11.66 -28.78
N LEU A 283 1.15 -11.35 -27.96
CA LEU A 283 1.11 -11.77 -26.55
C LEU A 283 0.16 -12.94 -26.23
N ALA A 284 -0.38 -13.61 -27.26
CA ALA A 284 -1.36 -14.68 -27.09
C ALA A 284 -0.84 -16.09 -27.47
N THR A 285 0.45 -16.37 -27.31
CA THR A 285 1.00 -17.69 -27.64
C THR A 285 1.63 -18.35 -26.42
N GLY A 286 1.00 -19.43 -25.97
CA GLY A 286 1.60 -20.44 -25.09
C GLY A 286 1.07 -20.42 -23.66
N TYR A 287 0.06 -21.25 -23.39
CA TYR A 287 0.02 -22.23 -22.29
C TYR A 287 -1.38 -22.88 -22.25
N SER A 288 -1.55 -23.93 -23.06
CA SER A 288 -2.56 -24.97 -22.84
C SER A 288 -1.84 -26.29 -22.66
N PRO A 289 -2.02 -26.97 -21.52
CA PRO A 289 -1.99 -28.42 -21.47
C PRO A 289 -3.42 -28.91 -21.25
N GLN A 290 -4.03 -29.46 -22.31
CA GLN A 290 -5.13 -30.40 -22.17
C GLN A 290 -4.53 -31.75 -21.76
N GLU A 291 -4.87 -32.25 -20.58
CA GLU A 291 -4.71 -33.66 -20.26
C GLU A 291 -5.94 -34.43 -20.81
N PRO A 292 -5.75 -35.56 -21.50
CA PRO A 292 -6.85 -36.40 -21.93
C PRO A 292 -7.35 -37.28 -20.77
N LEU A 293 -8.65 -37.22 -20.52
CA LEU A 293 -9.37 -38.21 -19.74
C LEU A 293 -9.35 -39.55 -20.49
N GLN A 294 -8.66 -40.54 -19.93
CA GLN A 294 -8.84 -41.94 -20.31
C GLN A 294 -10.01 -42.52 -19.53
N GLU A 295 -11.04 -42.93 -20.28
CA GLU A 295 -12.12 -43.79 -19.80
C GLU A 295 -11.59 -45.22 -19.61
N GLY A 296 -11.64 -45.70 -18.38
CA GLY A 296 -11.41 -47.10 -18.03
C GLY A 296 -12.71 -47.73 -17.52
N VAL A 297 -13.29 -48.60 -18.35
CA VAL A 297 -14.50 -49.40 -18.06
C VAL A 297 -14.08 -50.79 -17.58
N LEU A 298 -14.90 -51.34 -16.66
CA LEU A 298 -15.05 -52.74 -16.18
C LEU A 298 -14.49 -53.06 -14.79
N GLY A 299 -15.39 -53.57 -13.92
CA GLY A 299 -15.02 -54.39 -12.77
C GLY A 299 -16.02 -54.39 -11.61
N SER A 300 -17.20 -54.96 -11.80
CA SER A 300 -18.13 -55.27 -10.70
C SER A 300 -17.54 -56.31 -9.74
N ALA A 301 -17.55 -56.04 -8.44
CA ALA A 301 -17.57 -57.06 -7.40
C ALA A 301 -18.25 -56.50 -6.15
N ALA A 302 -19.30 -57.21 -5.71
CA ALA A 302 -20.09 -56.94 -4.53
C ALA A 302 -19.28 -57.16 -3.24
N GLY A 303 -19.45 -56.25 -2.28
CA GLY A 303 -18.91 -56.35 -0.92
C GLY A 303 -19.73 -55.48 0.04
N GLU A 304 -20.07 -56.06 1.18
CA GLU A 304 -21.08 -55.66 2.18
C GLU A 304 -20.96 -54.24 2.78
N PRO A 305 -22.06 -53.68 3.32
CA PRO A 305 -22.06 -52.38 3.99
C PRO A 305 -21.73 -52.52 5.49
N LEU A 306 -20.64 -51.91 5.93
CA LEU A 306 -20.37 -51.62 7.36
C LEU A 306 -20.73 -50.16 7.70
N PRO A 307 -21.05 -49.87 8.97
CA PRO A 307 -21.87 -48.75 9.37
C PRO A 307 -21.11 -47.43 9.41
N ARG A 308 -21.79 -46.37 8.95
CA ARG A 308 -21.38 -44.97 9.08
C ARG A 308 -21.20 -44.59 10.55
N ALA A 309 -19.96 -44.37 10.97
CA ALA A 309 -19.67 -43.52 12.12
C ALA A 309 -19.95 -42.06 11.72
N ALA A 310 -20.89 -41.45 12.44
CA ALA A 310 -21.16 -40.02 12.38
C ALA A 310 -20.10 -39.29 13.21
N THR A 311 -19.21 -38.54 12.57
CA THR A 311 -18.42 -37.47 13.20
C THR A 311 -17.79 -36.63 12.10
N GLN A 312 -18.53 -35.61 11.64
CA GLN A 312 -17.96 -34.46 10.96
C GLN A 312 -18.97 -33.31 11.04
N GLN A 313 -18.95 -32.63 12.18
CA GLN A 313 -19.62 -31.37 12.41
C GLN A 313 -18.58 -30.37 12.93
N GLU A 314 -17.60 -30.07 12.08
CA GLU A 314 -16.62 -29.00 12.26
C GLU A 314 -16.10 -28.60 10.87
N SER A 315 -16.97 -28.02 10.05
CA SER A 315 -16.52 -27.35 8.81
C SER A 315 -17.57 -26.33 8.34
N ALA A 316 -17.94 -25.44 9.25
CA ALA A 316 -18.86 -24.36 8.97
C ALA A 316 -18.36 -23.02 9.54
N GLU A 317 -17.04 -22.77 9.53
CA GLU A 317 -16.46 -21.45 9.84
C GLU A 317 -15.19 -21.18 9.00
N GLU A 318 -15.28 -21.32 7.68
CA GLU A 318 -14.43 -20.52 6.78
C GLU A 318 -15.35 -19.63 5.96
N ALA A 319 -15.90 -18.61 6.62
CA ALA A 319 -16.29 -17.40 5.93
C ALA A 319 -15.01 -16.85 5.27
N ILE A 320 -14.84 -17.15 3.99
CA ILE A 320 -13.72 -16.71 3.16
C ILE A 320 -13.76 -15.18 3.13
N SER A 321 -13.09 -14.57 4.11
CA SER A 321 -12.76 -13.16 4.14
C SER A 321 -11.93 -12.90 2.89
N ASN A 322 -12.59 -12.36 1.86
CA ASN A 322 -11.89 -11.64 0.82
C ASN A 322 -11.00 -10.63 1.56
N PRO A 323 -9.66 -10.62 1.38
CA PRO A 323 -8.80 -9.62 2.03
C PRO A 323 -9.13 -8.18 1.56
N PHE A 324 -10.10 -8.03 0.66
CA PHE A 324 -10.69 -6.78 0.20
C PHE A 324 -12.19 -6.62 0.57
N ASN A 325 -12.80 -7.57 1.29
CA ASN A 325 -14.02 -7.30 2.04
C ASN A 325 -13.59 -6.71 3.38
N PHE A 326 -13.45 -5.40 3.40
CA PHE A 326 -13.55 -4.64 4.63
C PHE A 326 -14.94 -4.93 5.26
N PRO A 327 -15.08 -4.88 6.60
CA PRO A 327 -16.40 -4.65 7.18
C PRO A 327 -17.01 -3.47 6.42
N ASP A 328 -18.20 -3.65 5.86
CA ASP A 328 -18.87 -2.61 5.08
C ASP A 328 -19.09 -1.41 6.00
N ILE A 329 -18.14 -0.46 6.05
CA ILE A 329 -18.30 0.81 6.78
C ILE A 329 -19.59 1.50 6.32
N PHE A 330 -20.04 1.23 5.09
CA PHE A 330 -21.32 1.67 4.57
C PHE A 330 -22.54 0.95 5.19
N GLU A 331 -22.42 -0.25 5.79
CA GLU A 331 -23.46 -0.88 6.63
C GLU A 331 -23.60 -0.17 7.97
N HIS A 332 -22.49 0.23 8.61
CA HIS A 332 -22.54 1.05 9.84
C HIS A 332 -23.11 2.45 9.59
N LEU A 333 -22.75 3.09 8.47
CA LEU A 333 -23.34 4.36 8.06
C LEU A 333 -24.81 4.22 7.60
N ARG A 334 -25.20 3.09 6.98
CA ARG A 334 -26.62 2.81 6.66
C ARG A 334 -27.46 2.63 7.91
N ARG A 335 -26.95 1.97 8.95
CA ARG A 335 -27.66 1.80 10.23
C ARG A 335 -27.76 3.11 11.01
N GLY A 336 -26.75 3.97 10.95
CA GLY A 336 -26.79 5.30 11.58
C GLY A 336 -27.73 6.31 10.91
N LEU A 337 -28.08 6.09 9.63
CA LEU A 337 -29.02 6.94 8.88
C LEU A 337 -30.46 6.39 8.83
N ALA A 338 -30.69 5.18 9.38
CA ALA A 338 -32.00 4.53 9.41
C ALA A 338 -32.74 4.71 10.75
N SER A 339 -32.14 5.37 11.74
CA SER A 339 -32.86 5.78 12.96
C SER A 339 -33.71 7.02 12.66
N PRO A 340 -35.04 6.96 12.80
CA PRO A 340 -35.88 8.15 12.71
C PRO A 340 -35.53 9.10 13.87
N PRO A 341 -35.65 10.43 13.65
CA PRO A 341 -35.45 11.39 14.73
C PRO A 341 -36.54 11.19 15.81
N GLU A 342 -36.10 11.05 17.06
CA GLU A 342 -36.96 11.22 18.24
C GLU A 342 -37.22 12.69 18.55
#